data_AF-A0A7C2LNI6-F1
#
_entry.id   AF-A0A7C2LNI6-F1
#
_cell.length_a   1.000
_cell.length_b   1.000
_cell.length_c   1.000
_cell.angle_alpha   90.00
_cell.angle_beta   90.00
_cell.angle_gamma   90.00
#
_symmetry.space_group_name_H-M   'P 1'
#
loop_
_entity.id
_entity.type
_entity.pdbx_description
1 polymer ?
#
loop_
_entity_poly.entity_id
_entity_poly.type
_entity_poly.pdbx_seq_one_letter_code
_entity_poly.pdbx_strand_id
1 'polypeptide(L)'
;MPYGAEQFTPRQLLDAGRYAEAEGKPALAHQFYRHLADIYAETAEAAEGRSRLARLDAQGLAPQVWRTEGEPGAEPAPHPRRAGRAVGVGARRRSSYRTGRALAALLGAIGWAMMAAAAAWLAAGVAAEHGGVAALQDFRLSYLVAAELAAALLGGAVIVVCGQAARALFDQARDVRELLALERARAGGERP
;
A
#
# COMPACT_ATOMS: atom_id res chain seq x y z
N MET A 1 -3.93 -9.77 -30.72
CA MET A 1 -4.10 -8.31 -30.66
C MET A 1 -3.35 -7.80 -29.43
N PRO A 2 -2.09 -7.33 -29.55
CA PRO A 2 -1.45 -6.70 -28.40
C PRO A 2 -2.13 -5.34 -28.20
N TYR A 3 -2.74 -5.14 -27.03
CA TYR A 3 -3.18 -3.82 -26.60
C TYR A 3 -1.93 -2.95 -26.45
N GLY A 4 -1.65 -2.11 -27.44
CA GLY A 4 -0.67 -1.04 -27.31
C GLY A 4 -1.21 -0.07 -26.28
N ALA A 5 -0.82 -0.25 -25.01
CA ALA A 5 -1.07 0.74 -23.98
C ALA A 5 -0.53 2.07 -24.49
N GLU A 6 -1.38 3.09 -24.61
CA GLU A 6 -0.98 4.45 -24.97
C GLU A 6 0.08 4.90 -23.96
N GLN A 7 1.34 4.83 -24.34
CA GLN A 7 2.45 5.31 -23.53
C GLN A 7 2.44 6.82 -23.64
N PHE A 8 2.05 7.50 -22.55
CA PHE A 8 2.14 8.96 -22.47
C PHE A 8 3.59 9.39 -22.66
N THR A 9 3.81 10.30 -23.59
CA THR A 9 5.15 10.83 -23.86
C THR A 9 5.67 11.67 -22.68
N PRO A 10 6.99 11.74 -22.44
CA PRO A 10 7.57 12.53 -21.34
C PRO A 10 7.06 13.98 -21.31
N ARG A 11 6.90 14.57 -22.50
CA ARG A 11 6.43 15.95 -22.66
C ARG A 11 4.96 16.13 -22.25
N GLN A 12 4.10 15.18 -22.60
CA GLN A 12 2.70 15.20 -22.18
C GLN A 12 2.55 15.08 -20.66
N LEU A 13 3.38 14.26 -20.01
CA LEU A 13 3.41 14.13 -18.56
C LEU A 13 3.87 15.42 -17.86
N LEU A 14 4.89 16.08 -18.42
CA LEU A 14 5.35 17.36 -17.90
C LEU A 14 4.27 18.44 -18.03
N ASP A 15 3.60 18.51 -19.18
CA ASP A 15 2.53 19.49 -19.42
C ASP A 15 1.28 19.20 -18.57
N ALA A 16 0.93 17.94 -18.35
CA ALA A 16 -0.12 17.54 -17.40
C ALA A 16 0.20 17.97 -15.96
N GLY A 17 1.46 17.83 -15.53
CA GLY A 17 1.93 18.33 -14.25
C GLY A 17 1.81 19.85 -14.12
N ARG A 18 2.19 20.60 -15.16
CA ARG A 18 2.07 22.07 -15.21
C ARG A 18 0.61 22.53 -15.14
N TYR A 19 -0.26 21.84 -15.85
CA TYR A 19 -1.69 22.11 -15.83
C TYR A 19 -2.29 21.85 -14.43
N ALA A 20 -1.90 20.76 -13.78
CA ALA A 20 -2.30 20.48 -12.40
C ALA A 20 -1.78 21.52 -11.39
N GLU A 21 -0.58 22.08 -11.58
CA GLU A 21 -0.09 23.23 -10.80
C GLU A 21 -0.97 24.47 -11.02
N ALA A 22 -1.30 24.78 -12.27
CA ALA A 22 -2.15 25.93 -12.62
C ALA A 22 -3.58 25.81 -12.06
N GLU A 23 -4.12 24.59 -11.98
CA GLU A 23 -5.42 24.31 -11.34
C GLU A 23 -5.37 24.33 -9.80
N GLY A 24 -4.20 24.54 -9.19
CA GLY A 24 -4.05 24.53 -7.73
C GLY A 24 -4.19 23.12 -7.13
N LYS A 25 -3.85 22.06 -7.89
CA LYS A 25 -3.87 20.66 -7.47
C LYS A 25 -2.44 20.12 -7.28
N PRO A 26 -1.68 20.59 -6.27
CA PRO A 26 -0.26 20.29 -6.14
C PRO A 26 0.04 18.82 -5.84
N ALA A 27 -0.88 18.09 -5.19
CA ALA A 27 -0.72 16.65 -4.96
C ALA A 27 -0.78 15.85 -6.27
N LEU A 28 -1.63 16.26 -7.20
CA LEU A 28 -1.76 15.64 -8.53
C LEU A 28 -0.54 15.99 -9.40
N ALA A 29 -0.10 17.25 -9.37
CA ALA A 29 1.14 17.68 -10.03
C ALA A 29 2.35 16.88 -9.54
N HIS A 30 2.47 16.68 -8.22
CA HIS A 30 3.51 15.86 -7.62
C HIS A 30 3.48 14.41 -8.14
N GLN A 31 2.30 13.81 -8.31
CA GLN A 31 2.19 12.45 -8.86
C GLN A 31 2.68 12.38 -10.32
N PHE A 32 2.33 13.36 -11.15
CA PHE A 32 2.79 13.41 -12.55
C PHE A 32 4.30 13.59 -12.66
N TYR A 33 4.89 14.50 -11.88
CA TYR A 33 6.35 14.71 -11.91
C TYR A 33 7.12 13.53 -11.35
N ARG A 34 6.59 12.86 -10.32
CA ARG A 34 7.20 11.62 -9.82
C ARG A 34 7.17 10.54 -10.88
N HIS A 35 6.02 10.33 -11.53
CA HIS A 35 5.89 9.32 -12.57
C HIS A 35 6.80 9.60 -13.78
N LEU A 36 6.92 10.87 -14.17
CA LEU A 36 7.85 11.34 -15.20
C LEU A 36 9.31 11.05 -14.81
N ALA A 37 9.69 11.34 -13.56
CA ALA A 37 11.04 11.10 -13.07
C ALA A 37 11.38 9.61 -12.94
N ASP A 38 10.40 8.78 -12.55
CA ASP A 38 10.59 7.33 -12.34
C ASP A 38 10.70 6.56 -13.67
N ILE A 39 9.87 6.89 -14.68
CA ILE A 39 9.84 6.16 -15.96
C ILE A 39 10.82 6.74 -16.98
N TYR A 40 10.99 8.06 -17.00
CA TYR A 40 11.74 8.76 -18.05
C TYR A 40 12.97 9.49 -17.50
N ALA A 41 13.66 8.89 -16.51
CA ALA A 41 14.73 9.50 -15.72
C ALA A 41 15.83 10.21 -16.55
N GLU A 42 16.16 9.65 -17.72
CA GLU A 42 17.23 10.10 -18.62
C GLU A 42 16.80 11.24 -19.57
N THR A 43 15.54 11.68 -19.52
CA THR A 43 15.02 12.73 -20.40
C THR A 43 15.23 14.13 -19.79
N ALA A 44 15.36 15.14 -20.64
CA ALA A 44 15.46 16.53 -20.20
C ALA A 44 14.19 16.98 -19.43
N GLU A 45 13.03 16.47 -19.83
CA GLU A 45 11.74 16.69 -19.20
C GLU A 45 11.70 16.15 -17.77
N ALA A 46 12.32 14.99 -17.51
CA ALA A 46 12.43 14.44 -16.16
C ALA A 46 13.37 15.25 -15.25
N ALA A 47 14.42 15.87 -15.80
CA ALA A 47 15.25 16.80 -15.04
C ALA A 47 14.46 18.06 -14.60
N GLU A 48 13.60 18.57 -15.48
CA GLU A 48 12.68 19.66 -15.14
C GLU A 48 11.64 19.20 -14.10
N GLY A 49 11.05 18.02 -14.28
CA GLY A 49 10.10 17.41 -13.35
C GLY A 49 10.67 17.26 -11.94
N ARG A 50 11.90 16.76 -11.80
CA ARG A 50 12.62 16.67 -10.52
C ARG A 50 12.81 18.04 -9.87
N SER A 51 13.17 19.05 -10.65
CA SER A 51 13.33 20.42 -10.17
C SER A 51 12.01 21.01 -9.66
N ARG A 52 10.86 20.65 -10.28
CA ARG A 52 9.52 21.05 -9.83
C ARG A 52 9.11 20.31 -8.57
N LEU A 53 9.35 19.00 -8.53
CA LEU A 53 9.07 18.14 -7.38
C LEU A 53 9.79 18.65 -6.13
N ALA A 54 11.07 18.99 -6.25
CA ALA A 54 11.85 19.59 -5.16
C ALA A 54 11.23 20.90 -4.61
N ARG A 55 10.62 21.74 -5.48
CA ARG A 55 9.92 22.96 -5.04
C ARG A 55 8.60 22.64 -4.33
N LEU A 56 7.84 21.68 -4.83
CA LEU A 56 6.59 21.24 -4.18
C LEU A 56 6.86 20.61 -2.81
N ASP A 57 7.95 19.84 -2.69
CA ASP A 57 8.40 19.25 -1.44
C ASP A 57 8.86 20.31 -0.44
N ALA A 58 9.64 21.29 -0.90
CA ALA A 58 10.07 22.42 -0.08
C ALA A 58 8.89 23.28 0.42
N GLN A 59 7.79 23.33 -0.33
CA GLN A 59 6.55 24.00 0.07
C GLN A 59 5.67 23.16 1.01
N GLY A 60 6.08 21.93 1.33
CA GLY A 60 5.31 21.01 2.18
C GLY A 60 4.04 20.47 1.51
N LEU A 61 3.93 20.59 0.19
CA LEU A 61 2.81 20.12 -0.63
C LEU A 61 3.00 18.66 -1.08
N ALA A 62 4.10 18.04 -0.67
CA ALA A 62 4.33 16.61 -0.78
C ALA A 62 3.16 15.84 -0.13
N PRO A 63 2.60 14.80 -0.79
CA PRO A 63 1.64 13.91 -0.15
C PRO A 63 2.33 13.28 1.08
N GLN A 64 1.86 13.63 2.28
CA GLN A 64 2.42 13.13 3.55
C GLN A 64 2.30 11.60 3.75
N VAL A 65 1.80 10.88 2.74
CA VAL A 65 1.70 9.42 2.70
C VAL A 65 3.10 8.76 2.72
N TRP A 66 4.13 9.45 2.22
CA TRP A 66 5.49 8.90 2.11
C TRP A 66 6.38 9.14 3.34
N ARG A 67 5.93 9.93 4.32
CA ARG A 67 6.66 10.10 5.60
C ARG A 67 6.07 9.15 6.64
N THR A 68 6.24 7.85 6.43
CA THR A 68 5.93 6.84 7.44
C THR A 68 7.16 5.97 7.66
N GLU A 69 7.79 6.15 8.83
CA GLU A 69 8.68 5.20 9.53
C GLU A 69 9.94 4.73 8.76
N GLY A 70 11.10 5.36 9.01
CA GLY A 70 12.38 4.70 8.71
C GLY A 70 13.67 5.50 8.49
N GLU A 71 13.75 6.81 8.67
CA GLU A 71 15.06 7.49 8.68
C GLU A 71 15.52 7.81 10.11
N PRO A 72 16.56 7.12 10.64
CA PRO A 72 17.31 7.58 11.78
C PRO A 72 18.45 8.50 11.29
N GLY A 73 18.34 9.79 11.61
CA GLY A 73 19.50 10.68 11.65
C GLY A 73 19.44 11.90 10.74
N ALA A 74 18.74 12.95 11.20
CA ALA A 74 19.24 14.33 11.19
C ALA A 74 18.21 15.25 11.86
N GLU A 75 18.52 15.73 13.05
CA GLU A 75 17.83 16.84 13.72
C GLU A 75 18.87 17.98 13.89
N PRO A 76 18.48 19.26 14.06
CA PRO A 76 17.67 20.10 13.18
C PRO A 76 18.41 21.42 12.82
N ALA A 77 18.03 22.08 11.72
CA ALA A 77 18.30 23.51 11.55
C ALA A 77 17.05 24.33 11.98
N PRO A 78 17.19 25.41 12.77
CA PRO A 78 16.06 26.18 13.27
C PRO A 78 15.58 27.14 12.18
N HIS A 79 14.31 27.06 11.78
CA HIS A 79 13.69 28.10 10.96
C HIS A 79 12.53 28.78 11.70
N PRO A 80 12.45 30.12 11.62
CA PRO A 80 11.71 30.93 12.56
C PRO A 80 10.20 30.85 12.32
N ARG A 81 9.47 30.95 13.44
CA ARG A 81 8.03 31.17 13.52
C ARG A 81 7.57 32.25 12.53
N ARG A 82 6.64 31.89 11.63
CA ARG A 82 5.60 32.83 11.18
C ARG A 82 4.24 32.27 11.52
N ALA A 83 3.55 33.03 12.37
CA ALA A 83 2.16 32.84 12.72
C ALA A 83 1.28 32.96 11.46
N GLY A 84 0.43 31.97 11.26
CA GLY A 84 -0.56 31.91 10.19
C GLY A 84 -1.66 30.95 10.60
N ARG A 85 -2.56 31.45 11.45
CA ARG A 85 -3.74 30.77 11.97
C ARG A 85 -4.72 30.49 10.83
N ALA A 86 -4.92 29.22 10.47
CA ALA A 86 -6.11 28.76 9.76
C ALA A 86 -6.46 27.30 10.15
N VAL A 87 -7.43 27.20 11.07
CA VAL A 87 -8.43 26.12 11.20
C VAL A 87 -7.92 24.68 11.33
N GLY A 88 -7.45 24.35 12.53
CA GLY A 88 -7.34 22.98 12.99
C GLY A 88 -8.71 22.40 13.37
N VAL A 89 -9.40 21.75 12.42
CA VAL A 89 -10.56 20.87 12.73
C VAL A 89 -10.34 19.42 12.26
N GLY A 90 -9.30 19.13 11.47
CA GLY A 90 -9.04 17.77 10.96
C GLY A 90 -8.08 16.90 11.80
N ALA A 91 -7.41 17.45 12.82
CA ALA A 91 -6.27 16.78 13.45
C ALA A 91 -6.62 15.76 14.57
N ARG A 92 -7.88 15.67 15.01
CA ARG A 92 -8.27 14.84 16.18
C ARG A 92 -8.82 13.43 15.87
N ARG A 93 -8.81 12.95 14.61
CA ARG A 93 -9.45 11.67 14.24
C ARG A 93 -8.52 10.59 13.70
N ARG A 94 -7.22 10.60 14.06
CA ARG A 94 -6.21 9.65 13.55
C ARG A 94 -5.74 8.59 14.55
N SER A 95 -6.47 8.35 15.65
CA SER A 95 -6.06 7.36 16.66
C SER A 95 -6.58 5.94 16.40
N SER A 96 -7.56 5.74 15.52
CA SER A 96 -8.27 4.46 15.40
C SER A 96 -7.71 3.53 14.31
N TYR A 97 -6.61 3.92 13.65
CA TYR A 97 -6.08 3.25 12.46
C TYR A 97 -4.87 2.31 12.71
N ARG A 98 -4.33 2.29 13.93
CA ARG A 98 -3.17 1.44 14.28
C ARG A 98 -3.55 -0.02 14.47
N THR A 99 -4.70 -0.31 15.07
CA THR A 99 -5.15 -1.67 15.38
C THR A 99 -5.45 -2.48 14.11
N GLY A 100 -6.08 -1.86 13.10
CA GLY A 100 -6.37 -2.53 11.83
C GLY A 100 -5.12 -2.85 11.02
N ARG A 101 -4.13 -1.96 11.00
CA ARG A 101 -2.85 -2.19 10.32
C ARG A 101 -2.02 -3.27 11.05
N ALA A 102 -2.02 -3.26 12.38
CA ALA A 102 -1.35 -4.28 13.19
C ALA A 102 -1.97 -5.67 12.98
N LEU A 103 -3.30 -5.77 12.95
CA LEU A 103 -4.00 -7.04 12.70
C LEU A 103 -3.73 -7.59 11.31
N ALA A 104 -3.74 -6.72 10.29
CA ALA A 104 -3.41 -7.11 8.92
C ALA A 104 -1.95 -7.60 8.78
N ALA A 105 -1.01 -6.93 9.46
CA ALA A 105 0.38 -7.35 9.48
C ALA A 105 0.57 -8.69 10.21
N LEU A 106 -0.13 -8.91 11.34
CA LEU A 106 -0.12 -10.17 12.08
C LEU A 106 -0.68 -11.33 11.25
N LEU A 107 -1.82 -11.13 10.59
CA LEU A 107 -2.43 -12.16 9.72
C LEU A 107 -1.53 -12.49 8.52
N GLY A 108 -0.88 -11.47 7.93
CA GLY A 108 0.11 -11.67 6.89
C GLY A 108 1.32 -12.47 7.37
N ALA A 109 1.87 -12.12 8.54
CA ALA A 109 3.01 -12.81 9.14
C ALA A 109 2.69 -14.28 9.47
N ILE A 110 1.48 -14.56 9.98
CA ILE A 110 1.01 -15.93 10.26
C ILE A 110 0.90 -16.74 8.95
N GLY A 111 0.32 -16.15 7.89
CA GLY A 111 0.23 -16.82 6.59
C GLY A 111 1.60 -17.18 6.00
N TRP A 112 2.55 -16.26 6.06
CA TRP A 112 3.93 -16.51 5.63
C TRP A 112 4.63 -17.58 6.48
N ALA A 113 4.43 -17.57 7.81
CA ALA A 113 4.98 -18.59 8.69
C ALA A 113 4.43 -19.99 8.37
N MET A 114 3.14 -20.11 8.07
CA MET A 114 2.54 -21.38 7.65
C MET A 114 3.10 -21.86 6.30
N MET A 115 3.25 -20.95 5.32
CA MET A 115 3.87 -21.32 4.03
C MET A 115 5.34 -21.76 4.18
N ALA A 116 6.12 -21.06 5.00
CA ALA A 116 7.52 -21.40 5.26
C ALA A 116 7.65 -22.76 5.97
N ALA A 117 6.78 -23.04 6.94
CA ALA A 117 6.75 -24.33 7.62
C ALA A 117 6.39 -25.47 6.66
N ALA A 118 5.39 -25.28 5.80
CA ALA A 118 5.02 -26.27 4.79
C ALA A 118 6.16 -26.55 3.78
N ALA A 119 6.86 -25.49 3.35
CA ALA A 119 8.01 -25.63 2.45
C ALA A 119 9.19 -26.37 3.12
N ALA A 120 9.49 -26.05 4.38
CA ALA A 120 10.53 -26.73 5.15
C ALA A 120 10.21 -28.21 5.36
N TRP A 121 8.95 -28.53 5.66
CA TRP A 121 8.48 -29.91 5.80
C TRP A 121 8.64 -30.70 4.50
N LEU A 122 8.27 -30.10 3.36
CA LEU A 122 8.44 -30.72 2.04
C LEU A 122 9.92 -31.01 1.75
N ALA A 123 10.82 -30.05 2.03
CA ALA A 123 12.26 -30.20 1.84
C ALA A 123 12.84 -31.32 2.71
N ALA A 124 12.38 -31.44 3.96
CA ALA A 124 12.77 -32.53 4.86
C ALA A 124 12.31 -33.90 4.34
N GLY A 125 11.09 -33.99 3.79
CA GLY A 125 10.58 -35.21 3.16
C GLY A 125 11.43 -35.66 1.96
N VAL A 126 11.77 -34.73 1.06
CA VAL A 126 12.63 -35.03 -0.11
C VAL A 126 14.03 -35.46 0.33
N ALA A 127 14.60 -34.82 1.35
CA ALA A 127 15.92 -35.17 1.88
C ALA A 127 15.93 -36.57 2.54
N ALA A 128 14.84 -36.97 3.20
CA ALA A 128 14.70 -38.29 3.80
C ALA A 128 14.67 -39.41 2.74
N GLU A 129 14.04 -39.19 1.58
CA GLU A 129 14.02 -40.18 0.48
C GLU A 129 15.41 -40.43 -0.13
N HIS A 130 16.31 -39.43 -0.10
CA HIS A 130 17.68 -39.56 -0.60
C HIS A 130 18.65 -40.15 0.44
N GLY A 131 18.23 -40.29 1.70
CA GLY A 131 19.06 -40.73 2.83
C GLY A 131 19.17 -42.24 3.04
N GLY A 132 18.48 -43.06 2.24
CA GLY A 132 18.64 -44.52 2.27
C GLY A 132 18.35 -45.16 3.63
N VAL A 133 17.10 -45.11 4.10
CA VAL A 133 16.65 -45.93 5.24
C VAL A 133 15.29 -46.55 4.93
N ALA A 134 15.30 -47.89 4.82
CA ALA A 134 14.17 -48.82 4.89
C ALA A 134 12.82 -48.37 4.31
N ALA A 135 12.68 -48.56 3.00
CA ALA A 135 11.41 -48.64 2.31
C ALA A 135 10.53 -49.79 2.87
N LEU A 136 9.25 -49.47 3.10
CA LEU A 136 8.03 -50.29 2.89
C LEU A 136 6.94 -50.22 3.98
N GLN A 137 7.10 -49.44 5.06
CA GLN A 137 6.02 -49.22 6.05
C GLN A 137 5.22 -47.90 5.87
N ASP A 138 5.72 -46.93 5.09
CA ASP A 138 5.23 -45.52 5.10
C ASP A 138 4.23 -45.11 4.01
N PHE A 139 3.83 -46.00 3.09
CA PHE A 139 2.94 -45.60 1.96
C PHE A 139 1.51 -45.20 2.39
N ARG A 140 1.08 -45.59 3.60
CA ARG A 140 -0.19 -45.15 4.19
C ARG A 140 -0.05 -43.84 4.99
N LEU A 141 1.14 -43.57 5.52
CA LEU A 141 1.49 -42.32 6.19
C LEU A 141 1.64 -41.18 5.18
N SER A 142 2.18 -41.46 3.99
CA SER A 142 2.33 -40.46 2.92
C SER A 142 0.99 -39.90 2.41
N TYR A 143 -0.06 -40.71 2.29
CA TYR A 143 -1.39 -40.23 1.87
C TYR A 143 -2.10 -39.41 2.96
N LEU A 144 -1.96 -39.80 4.22
CA LEU A 144 -2.50 -39.04 5.35
C LEU A 144 -1.77 -37.71 5.53
N VAL A 145 -0.44 -37.71 5.41
CA VAL A 145 0.38 -36.50 5.46
C VAL A 145 0.07 -35.58 4.27
N ALA A 146 -0.14 -36.13 3.07
CA ALA A 146 -0.53 -35.32 1.90
C ALA A 146 -1.93 -34.69 2.07
N ALA A 147 -2.88 -35.43 2.65
CA ALA A 147 -4.22 -34.92 2.95
C ALA A 147 -4.19 -33.81 4.02
N GLU A 148 -3.38 -33.98 5.08
CA GLU A 148 -3.15 -32.98 6.12
C GLU A 148 -2.49 -31.71 5.55
N LEU A 149 -1.50 -31.86 4.66
CA LEU A 149 -0.82 -30.72 4.03
C LEU A 149 -1.76 -29.96 3.07
N ALA A 150 -2.59 -30.68 2.31
CA ALA A 150 -3.62 -30.08 1.46
C ALA A 150 -4.70 -29.37 2.28
N ALA A 151 -5.14 -29.97 3.39
CA ALA A 151 -6.10 -29.36 4.31
C ALA A 151 -5.53 -28.11 4.99
N ALA A 152 -4.26 -28.12 5.38
CA ALA A 152 -3.57 -26.96 5.94
C ALA A 152 -3.42 -25.81 4.93
N LEU A 153 -3.09 -26.13 3.67
CA LEU A 153 -3.00 -25.14 2.60
C LEU A 153 -4.37 -24.55 2.24
N LEU A 154 -5.41 -25.39 2.11
CA LEU A 154 -6.78 -24.94 1.86
C LEU A 154 -7.32 -24.13 3.03
N GLY A 155 -7.08 -24.57 4.27
CA GLY A 155 -7.45 -23.83 5.47
C GLY A 155 -6.77 -22.46 5.55
N GLY A 156 -5.46 -22.41 5.26
CA GLY A 156 -4.70 -21.16 5.16
C GLY A 156 -5.23 -20.23 4.08
N ALA A 157 -5.51 -20.76 2.89
CA ALA A 157 -6.08 -19.99 1.78
C ALA A 157 -7.47 -19.42 2.12
N VAL A 158 -8.34 -20.22 2.74
CA VAL A 158 -9.66 -19.77 3.20
C VAL A 158 -9.54 -18.64 4.23
N ILE A 159 -8.62 -18.76 5.19
CA ILE A 159 -8.38 -17.70 6.19
C ILE A 159 -7.91 -16.41 5.51
N VAL A 160 -7.00 -16.50 4.53
CA VAL A 160 -6.53 -15.33 3.76
C VAL A 160 -7.69 -14.70 2.98
N VAL A 161 -8.48 -15.49 2.26
CA VAL A 161 -9.63 -15.00 1.48
C VAL A 161 -10.66 -14.35 2.40
N CYS A 162 -11.00 -14.97 3.52
CA CYS A 162 -11.89 -14.39 4.54
C CYS A 162 -11.32 -13.08 5.11
N GLY A 163 -10.01 -13.00 5.35
CA GLY A 163 -9.34 -11.77 5.80
C GLY A 163 -9.42 -10.64 4.78
N GLN A 164 -9.23 -10.95 3.49
CA GLN A 164 -9.38 -9.97 2.41
C GLN A 164 -10.85 -9.53 2.23
N ALA A 165 -11.79 -10.47 2.27
CA ALA A 165 -13.21 -10.19 2.17
C ALA A 165 -13.70 -9.30 3.32
N ALA A 166 -13.27 -9.58 4.56
CA ALA A 166 -13.58 -8.74 5.71
C ALA A 166 -13.06 -7.31 5.53
N ARG A 167 -11.85 -7.15 4.97
CA ARG A 167 -11.28 -5.83 4.68
C ARG A 167 -12.10 -5.06 3.66
N ALA A 168 -12.48 -5.70 2.56
CA ALA A 168 -13.32 -5.10 1.52
C ALA A 168 -14.69 -4.65 2.07
N LEU A 169 -15.31 -5.46 2.94
CA LEU A 169 -16.59 -5.10 3.57
C LEU A 169 -16.47 -3.90 4.51
N PHE A 170 -15.36 -3.80 5.26
CA PHE A 170 -15.10 -2.64 6.12
C PHE A 170 -14.87 -1.35 5.32
N ASP A 171 -14.17 -1.43 4.19
CA ASP A 171 -13.95 -0.30 3.30
C ASP A 171 -15.27 0.16 2.66
N GLN A 172 -16.09 -0.76 2.17
CA GLN A 172 -17.41 -0.44 1.63
C GLN A 172 -18.35 0.20 2.67
N ALA A 173 -18.36 -0.32 3.91
CA ALA A 173 -19.15 0.25 5.00
C ALA A 173 -18.67 1.66 5.40
N ARG A 174 -17.39 1.96 5.21
CA ARG A 174 -16.84 3.30 5.45
C ARG A 174 -17.30 4.28 4.40
N ASP A 175 -17.24 3.92 3.12
CA ASP A 175 -17.65 4.80 2.02
C ASP A 175 -19.11 5.19 2.13
N VAL A 176 -19.97 4.22 2.50
CA VAL A 176 -21.40 4.49 2.76
C VAL A 176 -21.59 5.46 3.94
N ARG A 177 -20.81 5.34 5.01
CA ARG A 177 -20.89 6.27 6.15
C ARG A 177 -20.38 7.67 5.81
N GLU A 178 -19.32 7.77 5.01
CA GLU A 178 -18.80 9.07 4.53
C GLU A 178 -19.82 9.73 3.60
N LEU A 179 -20.45 8.97 2.69
CA LEU A 179 -21.53 9.45 1.84
C LEU A 179 -22.72 9.97 2.68
N LEU A 180 -23.18 9.20 3.66
CA LEU A 180 -24.26 9.62 4.57
C LEU A 180 -23.87 10.84 5.41
N ALA A 181 -22.59 10.99 5.78
CA ALA A 181 -22.12 12.17 6.51
C ALA A 181 -22.16 13.42 5.63
N LEU A 182 -21.80 13.29 4.34
CA LEU A 182 -21.90 14.35 3.36
C LEU A 182 -23.37 14.72 3.07
N GLU A 183 -24.26 13.74 2.95
CA GLU A 183 -25.69 13.97 2.77
C GLU A 183 -26.29 14.71 3.96
N ARG A 184 -25.94 14.34 5.20
CA ARG A 184 -26.38 15.07 6.41
C ARG A 184 -25.83 16.49 6.48
N ALA A 185 -24.57 16.69 6.08
CA ALA A 185 -23.96 18.02 6.04
C ALA A 185 -24.64 18.91 4.98
N ARG A 186 -25.00 18.33 3.83
CA ARG A 186 -25.75 19.03 2.76
C ARG A 186 -27.16 19.39 3.22
N ALA A 187 -27.89 18.45 3.81
CA ALA A 187 -29.22 18.70 4.36
C ALA A 187 -29.23 19.69 5.55
N GLY A 188 -28.12 19.79 6.29
CA GLY A 188 -27.95 20.77 7.37
C GLY A 188 -27.53 22.17 6.90
N GLY A 189 -27.01 22.32 5.68
CA GLY A 189 -26.58 23.60 5.10
C GLY A 189 -27.66 24.37 4.35
N GLU A 190 -28.82 23.75 4.07
CA GLU A 190 -29.98 24.37 3.42
C GLU A 190 -31.01 24.91 4.44
N ARG A 191 -30.56 25.63 5.47
CA ARG A 191 -31.43 26.51 6.25
C ARG A 191 -30.99 27.96 6.03
N PRO A 192 -31.92 28.86 5.66
CA PRO A 192 -31.67 30.15 5.03
C PRO A 192 -30.87 31.13 5.88
#